data_AF-A0A2G8K686-F1
#
_entry.id   AF-A0A2G8K686-F1
#
_cell.length_a   1.000
_cell.length_b   1.000
_cell.length_c   1.000
_cell.angle_alpha   90.00
_cell.angle_beta   90.00
_cell.angle_gamma   90.00
#
_symmetry.space_group_name_H-M   'P 1'
#
loop_
_entity.id
_entity.type
_entity.pdbx_description
1 polymer ?
#
loop_
_entity_poly.entity_id
_entity_poly.type
_entity_poly.pdbx_seq_one_letter_code
_entity_poly.pdbx_strand_id
1 'polypeptide(L)'
;MWRRYDAVHDLSGYIPIDMFGECGELSCPERTGHHCPKVFSRYKFIVAFENSCCGGYITEKFWYTVTRYNAIPLVIGPPKMDYEQLVPPNSFIHADDFSSMKDLAEHILRVSQDQALYDSYFKWK
;
A
#
# COMPACT_ATOMS: atom_id res chain seq x y z
N MET A 1 -14.89 4.22 11.42
CA MET A 1 -13.87 3.19 11.74
C MET A 1 -13.88 2.21 10.58
N TRP A 2 -12.80 2.14 9.81
CA TRP A 2 -12.74 1.30 8.61
C TRP A 2 -12.42 -0.15 9.00
N ARG A 3 -12.91 -1.09 8.19
CA ARG A 3 -12.56 -2.51 8.28
C ARG A 3 -11.60 -2.83 7.16
N ARG A 4 -10.46 -3.44 7.50
CA ARG A 4 -9.40 -3.72 6.52
C ARG A 4 -9.87 -4.52 5.33
N TYR A 5 -10.65 -5.58 5.58
CA TYR A 5 -11.15 -6.44 4.51
C TYR A 5 -12.09 -5.68 3.56
N ASP A 6 -13.07 -4.97 4.12
CA ASP A 6 -14.05 -4.20 3.34
C ASP A 6 -13.34 -3.11 2.51
N ALA A 7 -12.36 -2.40 3.07
CA ALA A 7 -11.59 -1.40 2.34
C ALA A 7 -10.80 -1.99 1.15
N VAL A 8 -10.18 -3.16 1.32
CA VAL A 8 -9.48 -3.84 0.22
C VAL A 8 -10.47 -4.34 -0.82
N HIS A 9 -11.60 -4.90 -0.39
CA HIS A 9 -12.65 -5.40 -1.27
C HIS A 9 -13.26 -4.27 -2.11
N ASP A 10 -13.61 -3.14 -1.49
CA ASP A 10 -14.13 -1.96 -2.18
C ASP A 10 -13.12 -1.44 -3.21
N LEU A 11 -11.83 -1.34 -2.85
CA LEU A 11 -10.79 -0.90 -3.76
C LEU A 11 -10.62 -1.88 -4.94
N SER A 12 -10.75 -3.19 -4.70
CA SER A 12 -10.65 -4.23 -5.72
C SER A 12 -11.76 -4.16 -6.79
N GLY A 13 -12.88 -3.47 -6.49
CA GLY A 13 -13.93 -3.20 -7.47
C GLY A 13 -13.54 -2.16 -8.53
N TYR A 14 -12.50 -1.37 -8.30
CA TYR A 14 -12.07 -0.29 -9.20
C TYR A 14 -10.73 -0.57 -9.90
N ILE A 15 -9.84 -1.33 -9.25
CA ILE A 15 -8.54 -1.73 -9.78
C ILE A 15 -8.26 -3.21 -9.50
N PRO A 16 -7.56 -3.93 -10.41
CA PRO A 16 -7.13 -5.30 -10.13
C PRO A 16 -6.18 -5.34 -8.93
N ILE A 17 -6.49 -6.17 -7.94
CA ILE A 17 -5.64 -6.42 -6.78
C ILE A 17 -5.34 -7.92 -6.69
N ASP A 18 -4.07 -8.27 -6.87
CA ASP A 18 -3.58 -9.61 -6.63
C ASP A 18 -3.47 -9.87 -5.13
N MET A 19 -4.32 -10.75 -4.60
CA MET A 19 -4.38 -11.07 -3.18
C MET A 19 -3.68 -12.40 -2.87
N PHE A 20 -2.69 -12.35 -1.98
CA PHE A 20 -1.91 -13.49 -1.52
C PHE A 20 -2.22 -13.83 -0.06
N GLY A 21 -2.03 -15.10 0.31
CA GLY A 21 -2.26 -15.58 1.68
C GLY A 21 -3.71 -16.00 1.90
N GLU A 22 -4.14 -16.10 3.17
CA GLU A 22 -5.46 -16.66 3.52
C GLU A 22 -6.65 -15.84 3.02
N CYS A 23 -6.44 -14.56 2.66
CA CYS A 23 -7.47 -13.66 2.15
C CYS A 23 -7.63 -13.68 0.63
N GLY A 24 -6.82 -14.47 -0.10
CA GLY A 24 -6.85 -14.53 -1.56
C GLY A 24 -6.54 -15.93 -2.10
N GLU A 25 -6.61 -16.07 -3.41
CA GLU A 25 -6.41 -17.36 -4.10
C GLU A 25 -4.97 -17.57 -4.58
N LEU A 26 -4.16 -16.51 -4.61
CA LEU A 26 -2.78 -16.60 -5.10
C LEU A 26 -1.84 -17.14 -4.02
N SER A 27 -0.95 -18.03 -4.46
CA SER A 27 0.08 -18.62 -3.60
C SER A 27 1.44 -17.96 -3.82
N CYS A 28 2.25 -17.95 -2.77
CA CYS A 28 3.65 -17.53 -2.82
C CYS A 28 4.54 -18.79 -2.84
N PRO A 29 5.02 -19.24 -4.02
CA PRO A 29 5.79 -20.49 -4.12
C PRO A 29 7.14 -20.44 -3.40
N GLU A 30 7.73 -19.24 -3.24
CA GLU A 30 9.02 -19.05 -2.56
C GLU A 30 8.88 -18.20 -1.28
N ARG A 31 8.02 -18.66 -0.37
CA ARG A 31 7.74 -17.94 0.87
C ARG A 31 8.92 -18.00 1.83
N THR A 32 9.39 -16.84 2.30
CA THR A 32 10.38 -16.74 3.39
C THR A 32 9.67 -16.25 4.65
N GLY A 33 9.34 -17.17 5.57
CA GLY A 33 8.44 -16.85 6.69
C GLY A 33 7.04 -16.49 6.18
N HIS A 34 6.53 -15.30 6.52
CA HIS A 34 5.26 -14.77 5.99
C HIS A 34 5.45 -13.87 4.75
N HIS A 35 6.66 -13.77 4.20
CA HIS A 35 6.99 -12.82 3.12
C HIS A 35 7.14 -13.48 1.77
N CYS A 36 6.83 -12.71 0.72
CA CYS A 36 6.99 -13.10 -0.67
C CYS A 36 7.83 -12.09 -1.48
N PRO A 37 9.11 -11.86 -1.12
CA PRO A 37 9.88 -10.76 -1.67
C PRO A 37 10.01 -10.76 -3.20
N LYS A 38 10.27 -11.93 -3.82
CA LYS A 38 10.40 -12.04 -5.29
C LYS A 38 9.11 -11.76 -6.06
N VAL A 39 7.96 -11.92 -5.42
CA VAL A 39 6.65 -11.63 -6.01
C VAL A 39 6.32 -10.17 -5.79
N PHE A 40 6.40 -9.69 -4.56
CA PHE A 40 6.04 -8.32 -4.21
C PHE A 40 6.96 -7.27 -4.84
N SER A 41 8.23 -7.58 -5.11
CA SER A 41 9.13 -6.68 -5.84
C SER A 41 8.77 -6.45 -7.32
N ARG A 42 7.77 -7.16 -7.85
CA ARG A 42 7.27 -6.99 -9.23
C ARG A 42 6.13 -5.98 -9.31
N TYR A 43 5.58 -5.56 -8.18
CA TYR A 43 4.45 -4.64 -8.13
C TYR A 43 4.91 -3.21 -7.91
N LYS A 44 4.26 -2.27 -8.59
CA LYS A 44 4.46 -0.82 -8.38
C LYS A 44 3.90 -0.35 -7.03
N PHE A 45 2.82 -0.97 -6.58
CA PHE A 45 2.09 -0.63 -5.36
C PHE A 45 1.87 -1.86 -4.51
N ILE A 46 1.92 -1.70 -3.19
CA ILE A 46 1.55 -2.75 -2.23
C ILE A 46 0.52 -2.18 -1.27
N VAL A 47 -0.57 -2.92 -1.06
CA VAL A 47 -1.58 -2.62 -0.04
C VAL A 47 -0.99 -2.92 1.34
N ALA A 48 -0.59 -1.87 2.05
CA ALA A 48 0.01 -1.91 3.39
C ALA A 48 -0.99 -1.41 4.45
N PHE A 49 -2.25 -1.84 4.35
CA PHE A 49 -3.31 -1.45 5.28
C PHE A 49 -3.13 -2.13 6.63
N GLU A 50 -3.26 -1.36 7.71
CA GLU A 50 -3.15 -1.88 9.07
C GLU A 50 -4.40 -2.59 9.56
N ASN A 51 -4.28 -3.32 10.66
CA ASN A 51 -5.43 -4.05 11.20
C ASN A 51 -6.38 -3.14 11.99
N SER A 52 -5.89 -1.98 12.43
CA SER A 52 -6.61 -1.06 13.32
C SER A 52 -6.19 0.39 13.04
N CYS A 53 -7.14 1.31 13.23
CA CYS A 53 -6.87 2.75 13.26
C CYS A 53 -6.43 3.15 14.68
N CYS A 54 -5.13 3.11 14.95
CA CYS A 54 -4.53 3.46 16.24
C CYS A 54 -3.30 4.33 16.00
N GLY A 55 -3.16 5.42 16.77
CA GLY A 55 -2.03 6.34 16.64
C GLY A 55 -0.68 5.63 16.81
N GLY A 56 0.26 5.93 15.92
CA GLY A 56 1.60 5.33 15.86
C GLY A 56 1.65 3.87 15.41
N TYR A 57 0.51 3.24 15.07
CA TYR A 57 0.46 1.83 14.70
C TYR A 57 0.88 1.59 13.24
N ILE A 58 2.16 1.80 12.94
CA ILE A 58 2.78 1.57 11.62
C ILE A 58 3.69 0.33 11.73
N THR A 59 3.34 -0.73 11.02
CA THR A 59 3.94 -2.06 11.20
C THR A 59 4.85 -2.46 10.04
N GLU A 60 5.30 -3.72 10.04
CA GLU A 60 6.16 -4.30 9.03
C GLU A 60 5.62 -4.21 7.60
N LYS A 61 4.28 -4.11 7.42
CA LYS A 61 3.63 -3.98 6.10
C LYS A 61 4.14 -2.75 5.36
N PHE A 62 4.18 -1.62 6.06
CA PHE A 62 4.72 -0.38 5.51
C PHE A 62 6.22 -0.50 5.24
N TRP A 63 6.98 -0.89 6.27
CA TRP A 63 8.44 -0.89 6.22
C TRP A 63 8.99 -1.86 5.17
N TYR A 64 8.41 -3.04 5.01
CA TYR A 64 8.85 -4.00 3.99
C TYR A 64 8.49 -3.54 2.58
N THR A 65 7.38 -2.84 2.40
CA THR A 65 7.02 -2.24 1.11
C THR A 65 8.10 -1.27 0.63
N VAL A 66 8.50 -0.33 1.48
CA VAL A 66 9.47 0.72 1.11
C VAL A 66 10.91 0.20 1.05
N THR A 67 11.31 -0.71 1.95
CA THR A 67 12.71 -1.17 2.09
C THR A 67 13.03 -2.45 1.33
N ARG A 68 12.10 -3.39 1.22
CA ARG A 68 12.35 -4.73 0.65
C ARG A 68 11.75 -4.92 -0.74
N TYR A 69 10.60 -4.30 -1.01
CA TYR A 69 9.87 -4.51 -2.26
C TYR A 69 10.08 -3.36 -3.25
N ASN A 70 10.61 -2.23 -2.79
CA ASN A 70 10.82 -1.03 -3.59
C ASN A 70 9.54 -0.58 -4.33
N ALA A 71 8.41 -0.67 -3.63
CA ALA A 71 7.10 -0.31 -4.14
C ALA A 71 6.51 0.85 -3.33
N ILE A 72 5.48 1.51 -3.87
CA ILE A 72 4.76 2.57 -3.18
C ILE A 72 3.74 1.93 -2.23
N PRO A 73 3.81 2.20 -0.91
CA PRO A 73 2.81 1.69 0.04
C PRO A 73 1.50 2.48 -0.08
N LEU A 74 0.41 1.73 -0.25
CA LEU A 74 -0.96 2.23 -0.06
C LEU A 74 -1.32 1.97 1.40
N VAL A 75 -1.66 3.01 2.16
CA VAL A 75 -1.83 2.89 3.61
C VAL A 75 -3.20 3.34 4.08
N ILE A 76 -3.68 2.65 5.11
CA ILE A 76 -4.77 3.05 5.99
C ILE A 76 -4.40 2.56 7.40
N GLY A 77 -4.65 3.36 8.43
CA GLY A 77 -4.29 3.02 9.80
C GLY A 77 -4.28 4.25 10.69
N PRO A 78 -3.14 4.61 11.30
CA PRO A 78 -3.01 5.86 12.03
C PRO A 78 -3.29 7.09 11.15
N PRO A 79 -3.51 8.27 11.75
CA PRO A 79 -3.56 9.52 11.01
C PRO A 79 -2.34 9.71 10.13
N LYS A 80 -2.51 10.31 8.94
CA LYS A 80 -1.43 10.63 8.01
C LYS A 80 -0.23 11.32 8.66
N MET A 81 -0.49 12.20 9.63
CA MET A 81 0.54 12.93 10.38
C MET A 81 1.53 12.00 11.10
N ASP A 82 1.10 10.80 11.51
CA ASP A 82 1.99 9.83 12.16
C ASP A 82 2.99 9.24 11.16
N TYR A 83 2.57 9.03 9.90
CA TYR A 83 3.47 8.64 8.83
C TYR A 83 4.43 9.79 8.49
N GLU A 84 3.92 11.01 8.31
CA GLU A 84 4.71 12.18 7.94
C GLU A 84 5.81 12.54 8.96
N GLN A 85 5.64 12.17 10.22
CA GLN A 85 6.67 12.33 11.26
C GLN A 85 7.82 11.33 11.15
N LEU A 86 7.61 10.18 10.48
CA LEU A 86 8.56 9.06 10.46
C LEU A 86 9.20 8.84 9.10
N VAL A 87 8.56 9.26 8.00
CA VAL A 87 8.99 8.94 6.64
C VAL A 87 9.08 10.19 5.78
N PRO A 88 9.93 10.19 4.74
CA PRO A 88 10.04 11.34 3.85
C PRO A 88 8.69 11.71 3.24
N PRO A 89 8.44 13.01 2.99
CA PRO A 89 7.22 13.45 2.33
C PRO A 89 7.12 12.82 0.94
N ASN A 90 5.89 12.59 0.47
CA ASN A 90 5.62 11.98 -0.83
C ASN A 90 6.24 10.57 -0.99
N SER A 91 6.30 9.75 0.06
CA SER A 91 6.83 8.37 -0.02
C SER A 91 5.76 7.27 0.07
N PHE A 92 4.49 7.66 0.23
CA PHE A 92 3.33 6.77 0.39
C PHE A 92 2.05 7.42 -0.11
N ILE A 93 0.99 6.63 -0.28
CA ILE A 93 -0.36 7.11 -0.62
C ILE A 93 -1.29 6.74 0.53
N HIS A 94 -1.86 7.74 1.20
CA HIS A 94 -2.80 7.55 2.31
C HIS A 94 -4.24 7.56 1.80
N ALA A 95 -5.07 6.58 2.15
CA ALA A 95 -6.46 6.56 1.65
C ALA A 95 -7.28 7.77 2.14
N ASP A 96 -7.03 8.25 3.36
CA ASP A 96 -7.72 9.45 3.89
C ASP A 96 -7.42 10.75 3.12
N ASP A 97 -6.48 10.76 2.17
CA ASP A 97 -6.29 11.89 1.25
C ASP A 97 -7.41 11.98 0.19
N PHE A 98 -8.28 10.97 0.10
CA PHE A 98 -9.29 10.81 -0.94
C PHE A 98 -10.69 10.74 -0.34
N SER A 99 -11.69 11.23 -1.07
CA SER A 99 -13.08 11.23 -0.58
C SER A 99 -13.75 9.86 -0.71
N SER A 100 -13.20 8.97 -1.54
CA SER A 100 -13.72 7.62 -1.76
C SER A 100 -12.62 6.64 -2.22
N MET A 101 -12.89 5.32 -2.13
CA MET A 101 -12.00 4.29 -2.69
C MET A 101 -11.88 4.38 -4.21
N LYS A 102 -12.90 4.92 -4.88
CA LYS A 102 -12.86 5.19 -6.32
C LYS A 102 -11.85 6.30 -6.64
N ASP A 103 -11.86 7.38 -5.88
CA ASP A 103 -10.91 8.50 -6.05
C ASP A 103 -9.47 8.03 -5.79
N LEU A 104 -9.27 7.20 -4.76
CA LEU A 104 -8.00 6.55 -4.48
C LEU A 104 -7.55 5.68 -5.67
N ALA A 105 -8.46 4.85 -6.21
CA ALA A 105 -8.18 4.01 -7.38
C ALA A 105 -7.81 4.84 -8.62
N GLU A 106 -8.53 5.93 -8.90
CA GLU A 106 -8.23 6.85 -9.99
C GLU A 106 -6.84 7.48 -9.84
N HIS A 107 -6.46 7.87 -8.62
CA HIS A 107 -5.12 8.37 -8.33
C HIS A 107 -4.05 7.29 -8.52
N ILE A 108 -4.26 6.08 -8.02
CA ILE A 108 -3.34 4.95 -8.23
C ILE A 108 -3.13 4.69 -9.73
N LEU A 109 -4.21 4.67 -10.52
CA LEU A 109 -4.14 4.50 -11.97
C LEU A 109 -3.33 5.62 -12.62
N ARG A 110 -3.58 6.88 -12.26
CA ARG A 110 -2.81 8.03 -12.73
C ARG A 110 -1.32 7.87 -12.42
N VAL A 111 -0.96 7.56 -11.18
CA VAL A 111 0.43 7.33 -10.77
C VAL A 111 1.03 6.15 -11.53
N SER A 112 0.26 5.10 -11.79
CA SER A 112 0.75 3.91 -12.52
C SER A 112 1.12 4.17 -13.98
N GLN A 113 0.45 5.16 -14.60
CA GLN A 113 0.54 5.51 -16.03
C GLN A 113 1.49 6.68 -16.29
N ASP A 114 1.76 7.51 -15.29
CA ASP A 114 2.69 8.63 -15.36
C ASP A 114 4.02 8.27 -14.68
N GLN A 115 5.05 7.99 -15.48
CA GLN A 115 6.36 7.59 -14.98
C GLN A 115 7.01 8.68 -14.12
N ALA A 116 6.87 9.96 -14.48
CA ALA A 116 7.48 11.06 -13.74
C ALA A 116 6.81 11.23 -12.37
N LEU A 117 5.48 11.05 -12.31
CA LEU A 117 4.74 11.05 -11.07
C LEU A 117 5.10 9.82 -10.21
N TYR A 118 5.19 8.63 -10.80
CA TYR A 118 5.64 7.42 -10.10
C TYR A 118 7.03 7.60 -9.49
N ASP A 119 8.01 8.07 -10.29
CA ASP A 119 9.38 8.30 -9.83
C ASP A 119 9.46 9.39 -8.76
N SER A 120 8.50 10.32 -8.74
CA SER A 120 8.42 11.34 -7.69
C SER A 120 8.27 10.76 -6.28
N TYR A 121 7.69 9.56 -6.15
CA TYR A 121 7.54 8.87 -4.87
C TYR A 121 8.84 8.27 -4.31
N PHE A 122 9.90 8.28 -5.11
CA PHE A 122 11.21 7.71 -4.76
C PHE A 122 12.32 8.77 -4.68
N LYS A 123 12.01 10.06 -4.87
CA LYS A 123 13.00 11.17 -4.87
C LYS A 123 13.78 11.36 -3.56
N TRP A 124 13.29 10.78 -2.48
CA TRP A 124 13.93 10.84 -1.16
C TRP A 124 15.05 9.81 -0.99
N LYS A 125 15.20 8.88 -1.94
CA LYS A 125 16.23 7.82 -1.93
C LYS A 125 17.54 8.29 -2.55
#